data_AF-A0A7Y6DP07-F1
#
_entry.id   AF-A0A7Y6DP07-F1
#
_cell.length_a   1.000
_cell.length_b   1.000
_cell.length_c   1.000
_cell.angle_alpha   90.00
_cell.angle_beta   90.00
_cell.angle_gamma   90.00
#
_symmetry.space_group_name_H-M   'P 1'
#
loop_
_entity.id
_entity.type
_entity.pdbx_description
1 polymer ?
#
loop_
_entity_poly.entity_id
_entity_poly.type
_entity_poly.pdbx_seq_one_letter_code
_entity_poly.pdbx_strand_id
1 'polypeptide(L)'
;MSHTPASPSRLRRAIVAAAGVAALALGVGLADAPAAVAWDPGHGDAALTPRTSFTMAPDGSSGATQGGEGIPNIDSVKKTIATYYGDPGTGIANKSDSPYIRELGGILGKEKSELKRDYDRAVRHGQKPAIVFDADDTTLWTYDMEVADMHFTFNPTEQNVWVQDQRFPATPGMVDFVNQAQAMGYTVFGLTGRNDGQKDATLGNLAKVGYTAFTADRFYTKWTGSGASQQPSYITCAAASCTTVEYKALTRKHIQDLGYTITLNVGDQWSDLQGGYAEQALKLPNPTYYLPSPDLPGVSEPQLSPRTHFSMAADGSSGATQGGEGIPNIDSVKKTIATYYGDPGTGIANKSDSPYIRELRSIVQRQAPVVAAQCFVGKKLHKNPAIVLDTDDTTLWTYDMEVADMHFTFDPVEQNVWVQDQRFPATPHMTTLAAVAQKAGCTLVGLTGRNDDQKAATLGNLAKVGYTGFTAQNFYTKWTGTGASQQPSYIACATAKCTTIEYKSQTRKHIESAQGGGYDIVANVGDQYSDLIGGYADRTVKLPNPTYYLP
;
A
#
# COMPACT_ATOMS: atom_id res chain seq x y z
N MET A 1 -60.31 -22.93 38.09
CA MET A 1 -60.30 -23.90 36.98
C MET A 1 -59.12 -23.56 36.07
N SER A 2 -58.25 -24.55 35.88
CA SER A 2 -57.33 -24.78 34.76
C SER A 2 -56.09 -23.88 34.50
N HIS A 3 -54.95 -24.52 34.77
CA HIS A 3 -53.62 -24.51 34.11
C HIS A 3 -52.51 -23.47 34.38
N THR A 4 -51.35 -24.09 34.71
CA THR A 4 -49.94 -23.75 35.00
C THR A 4 -49.10 -23.37 33.75
N PRO A 5 -47.73 -23.18 33.78
CA PRO A 5 -46.73 -23.18 34.89
C PRO A 5 -45.65 -22.03 34.81
N ALA A 6 -44.69 -21.96 35.77
CA ALA A 6 -43.24 -21.67 35.56
C ALA A 6 -42.37 -21.60 36.85
N SER A 7 -41.20 -22.30 36.83
CA SER A 7 -39.79 -21.95 37.27
C SER A 7 -39.44 -21.25 38.62
N PRO A 8 -38.15 -21.03 39.02
CA PRO A 8 -36.86 -21.81 38.90
C PRO A 8 -35.93 -21.69 40.17
N SER A 9 -34.67 -22.20 40.14
CA SER A 9 -33.38 -21.47 40.50
C SER A 9 -32.17 -22.37 40.90
N ARG A 10 -30.99 -21.74 41.09
CA ARG A 10 -29.57 -22.14 40.80
C ARG A 10 -28.70 -22.53 42.03
N LEU A 11 -27.53 -23.20 41.79
CA LEU A 11 -26.11 -22.81 42.11
C LEU A 11 -25.13 -23.91 42.66
N ARG A 12 -23.90 -23.89 42.09
CA ARG A 12 -22.51 -24.16 42.63
C ARG A 12 -21.80 -25.55 42.50
N ARG A 13 -20.63 -25.46 41.81
CA ARG A 13 -19.25 -26.00 42.00
C ARG A 13 -18.99 -27.51 42.24
N ALA A 14 -18.08 -28.09 41.45
CA ALA A 14 -16.89 -28.86 41.91
C ALA A 14 -15.91 -29.20 40.76
N ILE A 15 -14.62 -29.28 41.10
CA ILE A 15 -13.44 -29.67 40.31
C ILE A 15 -13.31 -31.20 40.32
N VAL A 16 -12.94 -31.85 39.20
CA VAL A 16 -12.37 -33.22 39.20
C VAL A 16 -11.29 -33.37 38.13
N ALA A 17 -10.15 -33.93 38.54
CA ALA A 17 -9.02 -34.36 37.73
C ALA A 17 -9.25 -35.75 37.11
N ALA A 18 -8.63 -36.05 35.96
CA ALA A 18 -8.61 -37.40 35.41
C ALA A 18 -7.22 -37.79 34.88
N ALA A 19 -6.61 -38.80 35.53
CA ALA A 19 -5.70 -39.78 34.92
C ALA A 19 -6.52 -40.64 33.93
N GLY A 20 -6.05 -41.15 32.80
CA GLY A 20 -4.80 -41.84 32.51
C GLY A 20 -5.15 -43.29 32.17
N VAL A 21 -5.04 -43.69 30.89
CA VAL A 21 -4.99 -45.11 30.47
C VAL A 21 -4.04 -45.24 29.28
N ALA A 22 -2.99 -46.04 29.48
CA ALA A 22 -2.09 -46.51 28.45
C ALA A 22 -2.56 -47.88 27.92
N ALA A 23 -2.42 -48.11 26.62
CA ALA A 23 -2.50 -49.44 26.03
C ALA A 23 -1.32 -49.62 25.07
N LEU A 24 -0.45 -50.59 25.39
CA LEU A 24 0.61 -51.10 24.54
C LEU A 24 0.04 -52.18 23.60
N ALA A 25 0.41 -52.11 22.32
CA ALA A 25 0.42 -53.27 21.42
C ALA A 25 1.65 -53.20 20.49
N LEU A 26 2.59 -54.13 20.68
CA LEU A 26 3.61 -54.56 19.71
C LEU A 26 2.92 -55.52 18.72
N GLY A 27 3.13 -55.61 17.40
CA GLY A 27 4.07 -55.03 16.44
C GLY A 27 4.34 -56.11 15.38
N VAL A 28 4.22 -55.83 14.08
CA VAL A 28 4.93 -56.52 12.97
C VAL A 28 5.09 -55.55 11.80
N GLY A 29 6.31 -55.47 11.28
CA GLY A 29 6.86 -54.39 10.46
C GLY A 29 6.31 -54.21 9.04
N LEU A 30 6.28 -52.94 8.64
CA LEU A 30 6.68 -52.48 7.31
C LEU A 30 7.70 -51.37 7.53
N ALA A 31 8.77 -51.37 6.73
CA ALA A 31 9.88 -50.44 6.85
C ALA A 31 9.39 -48.99 6.72
N ASP A 32 9.48 -48.23 7.81
CA ASP A 32 9.27 -46.79 7.80
C ASP A 32 10.35 -46.10 6.97
N ALA A 33 9.93 -45.48 5.87
CA ALA A 33 10.68 -44.36 5.31
C ALA A 33 10.77 -43.26 6.38
N PRO A 34 11.92 -42.59 6.57
CA PRO A 34 11.99 -41.55 7.57
C PRO A 34 11.02 -40.44 7.20
N ALA A 35 10.12 -40.11 8.14
CA ALA A 35 9.21 -38.99 8.04
C ALA A 35 9.99 -37.73 7.63
N ALA A 36 9.53 -37.09 6.55
CA ALA A 36 10.06 -35.83 6.08
C ALA A 36 10.06 -34.82 7.23
N VAL A 37 11.24 -34.28 7.52
CA VAL A 37 11.44 -33.26 8.56
C VAL A 37 10.62 -32.03 8.16
N ALA A 38 9.55 -31.76 8.92
CA ALA A 38 8.78 -30.54 8.81
C ALA A 38 9.69 -29.32 9.04
N TRP A 39 9.44 -28.26 8.28
CA TRP A 39 10.14 -26.98 8.32
C TRP A 39 10.35 -26.47 9.76
N ASP A 40 11.63 -26.28 10.13
CA ASP A 40 12.05 -25.70 11.41
C ASP A 40 12.32 -24.19 11.21
N PRO A 41 11.53 -23.29 11.83
CA PRO A 41 11.75 -21.84 11.73
C PRO A 41 12.89 -21.35 12.64
N GLY A 42 13.62 -22.23 13.33
CA GLY A 42 14.61 -21.93 14.38
C GLY A 42 16.03 -21.56 13.92
N HIS A 43 16.21 -20.91 12.77
CA HIS A 43 17.50 -20.30 12.41
C HIS A 43 17.47 -18.78 12.70
N GLY A 44 18.65 -18.15 12.88
CA GLY A 44 18.84 -16.79 13.40
C GLY A 44 18.27 -15.63 12.57
N ASP A 45 17.01 -15.72 12.14
CA ASP A 45 16.28 -14.80 11.28
C ASP A 45 15.64 -13.64 12.07
N ALA A 46 15.85 -13.58 13.38
CA ALA A 46 15.27 -12.54 14.25
C ALA A 46 15.67 -11.09 13.84
N ALA A 47 16.69 -10.93 13.00
CA ALA A 47 17.12 -9.65 12.44
C ALA A 47 16.53 -9.32 11.05
N LEU A 48 15.82 -10.26 10.41
CA LEU A 48 15.20 -10.11 9.08
C LEU A 48 13.72 -9.75 9.20
N THR A 49 13.43 -8.65 9.90
CA THR A 49 12.06 -8.15 10.08
C THR A 49 11.85 -6.85 9.33
N PRO A 50 10.75 -6.70 8.56
CA PRO A 50 10.38 -5.43 7.95
C PRO A 50 10.32 -4.29 8.96
N ARG A 51 10.75 -3.09 8.56
CA ARG A 51 10.51 -1.88 9.35
C ARG A 51 9.00 -1.67 9.50
N THR A 52 8.57 -1.28 10.70
CA THR A 52 7.15 -1.04 11.01
C THR A 52 6.84 0.41 11.38
N SER A 53 7.84 1.28 11.50
CA SER A 53 7.65 2.70 11.82
C SER A 53 8.28 3.58 10.75
N PHE A 54 7.50 4.55 10.25
CA PHE A 54 7.86 5.38 9.11
C PHE A 54 7.66 6.86 9.42
N THR A 55 8.56 7.69 8.91
CA THR A 55 8.38 9.15 8.89
C THR A 55 8.34 9.59 7.43
N MET A 56 7.23 10.17 7.01
CA MET A 56 6.97 10.50 5.61
C MET A 56 6.20 11.82 5.51
N ALA A 57 6.75 12.76 4.76
CA ALA A 57 6.09 13.99 4.38
C ALA A 57 5.05 13.71 3.28
N PRO A 58 3.91 14.41 3.28
CA PRO A 58 2.83 14.16 2.34
C PRO A 58 3.16 14.55 0.89
N ASP A 59 4.18 15.38 0.68
CA ASP A 59 4.63 15.88 -0.63
C ASP A 59 5.64 14.94 -1.34
N GLY A 60 6.00 13.83 -0.69
CA GLY A 60 6.97 12.86 -1.18
C GLY A 60 8.44 13.24 -1.00
N SER A 61 8.75 14.41 -0.43
CA SER A 61 10.13 14.88 -0.23
C SER A 61 10.98 13.95 0.65
N SER A 62 10.33 13.10 1.45
CA SER A 62 11.00 12.11 2.29
C SER A 62 11.84 11.12 1.49
N GLY A 63 11.50 10.84 0.22
CA GLY A 63 12.29 9.94 -0.64
C GLY A 63 13.71 10.46 -0.92
N ALA A 64 13.96 11.76 -0.75
CA ALA A 64 15.29 12.34 -0.92
C ALA A 64 16.24 12.06 0.26
N THR A 65 15.71 11.70 1.43
CA THR A 65 16.48 11.58 2.68
C THR A 65 16.32 10.24 3.38
N GLN A 66 15.17 9.58 3.25
CA GLN A 66 14.95 8.23 3.77
C GLN A 66 15.59 7.20 2.83
N GLY A 67 16.30 6.23 3.40
CA GLY A 67 16.66 5.01 2.66
C GLY A 67 15.42 4.17 2.36
N GLY A 68 15.52 3.21 1.45
CA GLY A 68 14.35 2.47 0.95
C GLY A 68 13.58 1.72 2.04
N GLU A 69 14.27 1.15 3.04
CA GLU A 69 13.62 0.53 4.23
C GLU A 69 12.87 1.55 5.11
N GLY A 70 13.12 2.84 4.95
CA GLY A 70 12.41 3.94 5.61
C GLY A 70 11.18 4.44 4.86
N ILE A 71 10.88 3.87 3.69
CA ILE A 71 9.70 4.20 2.89
C ILE A 71 8.68 3.08 3.10
N PRO A 72 7.41 3.39 3.41
CA PRO A 72 6.37 2.37 3.47
C PRO A 72 6.29 1.58 2.16
N ASN A 73 6.31 0.26 2.24
CA ASN A 73 6.12 -0.57 1.06
C ASN A 73 4.69 -0.43 0.54
N ILE A 74 4.54 -0.19 -0.76
CA ILE A 74 3.24 0.15 -1.34
C ILE A 74 2.20 -0.97 -1.24
N ASP A 75 2.59 -2.24 -1.36
CA ASP A 75 1.65 -3.37 -1.23
C ASP A 75 1.16 -3.52 0.21
N SER A 76 2.06 -3.32 1.18
CA SER A 76 1.68 -3.28 2.59
C SER A 76 0.71 -2.13 2.89
N VAL A 77 0.88 -0.97 2.25
CA VAL A 77 -0.06 0.17 2.37
C VAL A 77 -1.41 -0.19 1.77
N LYS A 78 -1.44 -0.71 0.53
CA LYS A 78 -2.68 -1.16 -0.14
C LYS A 78 -3.44 -2.18 0.71
N LYS A 79 -2.74 -3.15 1.30
CA LYS A 79 -3.34 -4.17 2.17
C LYS A 79 -3.83 -3.60 3.50
N THR A 80 -3.12 -2.62 4.06
CA THR A 80 -3.55 -1.88 5.25
C THR A 80 -4.85 -1.11 4.97
N ILE A 81 -4.92 -0.42 3.82
CA ILE A 81 -6.12 0.28 3.35
C ILE A 81 -7.28 -0.71 3.18
N ALA A 82 -7.06 -1.82 2.46
CA ALA A 82 -8.10 -2.84 2.25
C ALA A 82 -8.66 -3.37 3.59
N THR A 83 -7.77 -3.68 4.55
CA THR A 83 -8.16 -4.12 5.90
C THR A 83 -9.00 -3.05 6.62
N TYR A 84 -8.61 -1.79 6.52
CA TYR A 84 -9.31 -0.66 7.14
C TYR A 84 -10.74 -0.45 6.59
N TYR A 85 -10.92 -0.65 5.29
CA TYR A 85 -12.24 -0.58 4.63
C TYR A 85 -13.03 -1.90 4.67
N GLY A 86 -12.45 -2.98 5.21
CA GLY A 86 -13.06 -4.31 5.24
C GLY A 86 -13.17 -4.97 3.86
N ASP A 87 -12.31 -4.58 2.93
CA ASP A 87 -12.19 -5.16 1.60
C ASP A 87 -11.37 -6.46 1.65
N PRO A 88 -11.94 -7.62 1.26
CA PRO A 88 -11.24 -8.90 1.28
C PRO A 88 -10.21 -9.06 0.14
N GLY A 89 -9.93 -7.99 -0.62
CA GLY A 89 -9.05 -7.99 -1.79
C GLY A 89 -9.81 -8.05 -3.11
N THR A 90 -11.10 -7.67 -3.11
CA THR A 90 -11.93 -7.58 -4.32
C THR A 90 -11.99 -6.18 -4.91
N GLY A 91 -11.43 -5.18 -4.22
CA GLY A 91 -11.56 -3.77 -4.57
C GLY A 91 -12.88 -3.15 -4.15
N ILE A 92 -13.64 -3.84 -3.31
CA ILE A 92 -14.99 -3.43 -2.89
C ILE A 92 -15.02 -3.40 -1.37
N ALA A 93 -15.31 -2.23 -0.79
CA ALA A 93 -15.36 -2.07 0.65
C ALA A 93 -16.58 -2.76 1.28
N ASN A 94 -16.44 -3.19 2.53
CA ASN A 94 -17.58 -3.66 3.30
C ASN A 94 -18.53 -2.49 3.57
N LYS A 95 -19.81 -2.64 3.19
CA LYS A 95 -20.82 -1.57 3.28
C LYS A 95 -21.54 -1.48 4.63
N SER A 96 -21.25 -2.39 5.55
CA SER A 96 -22.01 -2.55 6.80
C SER A 96 -21.13 -2.48 8.06
N ASP A 97 -19.95 -3.10 8.06
CA ASP A 97 -19.02 -3.07 9.19
C ASP A 97 -17.57 -3.16 8.72
N SER A 98 -16.79 -2.16 9.10
CA SER A 98 -15.34 -2.08 8.90
C SER A 98 -14.74 -1.12 9.93
N PRO A 99 -13.42 -1.17 10.16
CA PRO A 99 -12.73 -0.12 10.93
C PRO A 99 -13.10 1.30 10.46
N TYR A 100 -13.15 1.55 9.14
CA TYR A 100 -13.59 2.82 8.57
C TYR A 100 -15.01 3.21 8.99
N ILE A 101 -16.00 2.33 8.82
CA ILE A 101 -17.40 2.61 9.18
C ILE A 101 -17.53 2.91 10.68
N ARG A 102 -16.83 2.16 11.53
CA ARG A 102 -16.84 2.36 12.98
C ARG A 102 -16.19 3.68 13.39
N GLU A 103 -15.04 4.02 12.79
CA GLU A 103 -14.37 5.30 13.04
C GLU A 103 -15.25 6.47 12.59
N LEU A 104 -15.78 6.42 11.37
CA LEU A 104 -16.65 7.45 10.82
C LEU A 104 -17.93 7.62 11.65
N GLY A 105 -18.54 6.51 12.10
CA GLY A 105 -19.68 6.55 13.01
C GLY A 105 -19.35 7.23 14.34
N GLY A 106 -18.15 7.04 14.88
CA GLY A 106 -17.67 7.74 16.07
C GLY A 106 -17.47 9.25 15.85
N ILE A 107 -16.85 9.63 14.72
CA ILE A 107 -16.63 11.02 14.33
C ILE A 107 -17.96 11.76 14.16
N LEU A 108 -18.87 11.22 13.33
CA LEU A 108 -20.18 11.81 13.07
C LEU A 108 -21.07 11.81 14.31
N GLY A 109 -21.01 10.76 15.13
CA GLY A 109 -21.75 10.67 16.39
C GLY A 109 -21.36 11.77 17.38
N LYS A 110 -20.05 12.05 17.50
CA LYS A 110 -19.53 13.15 18.31
C LYS A 110 -20.03 14.49 17.78
N GLU A 111 -19.82 14.77 16.49
CA GLU A 111 -20.21 16.05 15.87
C GLU A 111 -21.72 16.30 15.98
N LYS A 112 -22.53 15.27 15.72
CA LYS A 112 -24.00 15.33 15.80
C LYS A 112 -24.50 15.74 17.19
N SER A 113 -23.76 15.41 18.26
CA SER A 113 -24.11 15.80 19.63
C SER A 113 -23.91 17.30 19.89
N GLU A 114 -23.12 17.96 19.06
CA GLU A 114 -22.73 19.37 19.19
C GLU A 114 -23.55 20.30 18.28
N LEU A 115 -24.02 19.79 17.12
CA LEU A 115 -24.74 20.54 16.08
C LEU A 115 -25.86 21.45 16.62
N LYS A 116 -26.71 20.96 17.53
CA LYS A 116 -27.86 21.74 18.02
C LYS A 116 -27.43 22.93 18.87
N ARG A 117 -26.44 22.71 19.76
CA ARG A 117 -25.89 23.77 20.61
C ARG A 117 -25.25 24.86 19.76
N ASP A 118 -24.54 24.45 18.72
CA ASP A 118 -23.82 25.32 17.80
C ASP A 118 -24.79 26.13 16.92
N TYR A 119 -25.86 25.49 16.45
CA TYR A 119 -26.96 26.15 15.75
C TYR A 119 -27.61 27.23 16.63
N ASP A 120 -28.00 26.85 17.85
CA ASP A 120 -28.68 27.76 18.78
C ASP A 120 -27.79 28.94 19.16
N ARG A 121 -26.48 28.71 19.30
CA ARG A 121 -25.49 29.76 19.54
C ARG A 121 -25.49 30.75 18.37
N ALA A 122 -25.32 30.26 17.15
CA ALA A 122 -25.25 31.12 15.98
C ALA A 122 -26.53 31.94 15.79
N VAL A 123 -27.71 31.32 15.93
CA VAL A 123 -29.00 32.02 15.87
C VAL A 123 -29.13 33.09 16.96
N ARG A 124 -28.70 32.82 18.20
CA ARG A 124 -28.71 33.83 19.28
C ARG A 124 -27.83 35.05 18.98
N HIS A 125 -26.79 34.87 18.18
CA HIS A 125 -25.93 35.96 17.70
C HIS A 125 -26.45 36.65 16.43
N GLY A 126 -27.66 36.30 15.97
CA GLY A 126 -28.25 36.88 14.76
C GLY A 126 -27.59 36.39 13.46
N GLN A 127 -26.83 35.30 13.53
CA GLN A 127 -26.16 34.71 12.37
C GLN A 127 -27.12 33.81 11.59
N LYS A 128 -26.77 33.52 10.31
CA LYS A 128 -27.47 32.56 9.46
C LYS A 128 -26.63 31.28 9.33
N PRO A 129 -26.89 30.24 10.16
CA PRO A 129 -25.99 29.11 10.27
C PRO A 129 -25.96 28.26 8.99
N ALA A 130 -24.76 27.91 8.54
CA ALA A 130 -24.53 27.06 7.39
C ALA A 130 -23.47 25.99 7.68
N ILE A 131 -23.55 24.89 6.92
CA ILE A 131 -22.52 23.84 6.87
C ILE A 131 -22.12 23.64 5.41
N VAL A 132 -20.82 23.55 5.18
CA VAL A 132 -20.25 23.23 3.87
C VAL A 132 -19.74 21.78 3.89
N PHE A 133 -20.10 21.01 2.88
CA PHE A 133 -19.66 19.63 2.70
C PHE A 133 -18.92 19.49 1.37
N ASP A 134 -17.78 18.80 1.39
CA ASP A 134 -17.22 18.22 0.17
C ASP A 134 -18.11 17.06 -0.38
N ALA A 135 -17.86 16.67 -1.64
CA ALA A 135 -18.53 15.54 -2.28
C ALA A 135 -17.79 14.20 -2.11
N ASP A 136 -16.59 14.08 -2.66
CA ASP A 136 -15.90 12.80 -2.85
C ASP A 136 -15.32 12.32 -1.51
N ASP A 137 -15.61 11.08 -1.12
CA ASP A 137 -15.34 10.48 0.20
C ASP A 137 -15.90 11.22 1.42
N THR A 138 -16.53 12.37 1.22
CA THR A 138 -17.25 13.11 2.25
C THR A 138 -18.74 12.80 2.25
N THR A 139 -19.43 12.95 1.12
CA THR A 139 -20.86 12.60 0.98
C THR A 139 -21.12 11.43 0.03
N LEU A 140 -20.28 11.26 -0.99
CA LEU A 140 -20.27 10.16 -1.96
C LEU A 140 -19.00 9.35 -1.80
N TRP A 141 -19.11 8.06 -1.51
CA TRP A 141 -17.97 7.21 -1.17
C TRP A 141 -17.33 6.62 -2.43
N THR A 142 -16.05 6.94 -2.69
CA THR A 142 -15.37 6.63 -3.95
C THR A 142 -14.48 5.40 -3.89
N TYR A 143 -14.26 4.79 -2.72
CA TYR A 143 -13.36 3.63 -2.53
C TYR A 143 -13.47 2.56 -3.63
N ASP A 144 -14.70 2.12 -3.99
CA ASP A 144 -14.87 1.04 -4.97
C ASP A 144 -14.33 1.45 -6.36
N MET A 145 -14.51 2.71 -6.74
CA MET A 145 -13.92 3.26 -7.97
C MET A 145 -12.40 3.31 -7.86
N GLU A 146 -11.89 3.85 -6.75
CA GLU A 146 -10.46 4.02 -6.52
C GLU A 146 -9.71 2.68 -6.58
N VAL A 147 -10.30 1.59 -6.06
CA VAL A 147 -9.61 0.30 -5.94
C VAL A 147 -9.98 -0.68 -7.06
N ALA A 148 -11.26 -0.88 -7.35
CA ALA A 148 -11.69 -1.88 -8.34
C ALA A 148 -11.45 -1.43 -9.79
N ASP A 149 -11.67 -0.15 -10.09
CA ASP A 149 -11.62 0.36 -11.47
C ASP A 149 -10.33 1.14 -11.76
N MET A 150 -9.79 1.87 -10.77
CA MET A 150 -8.59 2.70 -10.95
C MET A 150 -7.31 2.10 -10.37
N HIS A 151 -7.41 1.11 -9.48
CA HIS A 151 -6.26 0.49 -8.81
C HIS A 151 -5.31 1.51 -8.14
N PHE A 152 -5.88 2.50 -7.44
CA PHE A 152 -5.25 3.66 -6.84
C PHE A 152 -4.56 4.60 -7.85
N THR A 153 -4.82 4.47 -9.14
CA THR A 153 -4.20 5.28 -10.20
C THR A 153 -5.27 6.13 -10.87
N PHE A 154 -5.30 7.41 -10.49
CA PHE A 154 -6.33 8.33 -10.93
C PHE A 154 -6.45 8.38 -12.46
N ASN A 155 -7.66 8.10 -12.95
CA ASN A 155 -8.02 8.21 -14.36
C ASN A 155 -9.26 9.11 -14.51
N PRO A 156 -9.12 10.32 -15.09
CA PRO A 156 -10.25 11.26 -15.18
C PRO A 156 -11.37 10.76 -16.09
N THR A 157 -11.08 9.90 -17.08
CA THR A 157 -12.09 9.32 -17.96
C THR A 157 -12.94 8.31 -17.19
N GLU A 158 -12.31 7.40 -16.45
CA GLU A 158 -13.01 6.41 -15.62
C GLU A 158 -13.78 7.09 -14.50
N GLN A 159 -13.21 8.14 -13.88
CA GLN A 159 -13.92 8.92 -12.87
C GLN A 159 -15.19 9.51 -13.47
N ASN A 160 -15.08 10.08 -14.67
CA ASN A 160 -16.23 10.68 -15.33
C ASN A 160 -17.32 9.65 -15.64
N VAL A 161 -16.96 8.42 -16.01
CA VAL A 161 -17.94 7.32 -16.16
C VAL A 161 -18.71 7.10 -14.85
N TRP A 162 -18.02 6.98 -13.71
CA TRP A 162 -18.69 6.79 -12.41
C TRP A 162 -19.59 7.96 -12.00
N VAL A 163 -19.12 9.18 -12.26
CA VAL A 163 -19.87 10.41 -11.95
C VAL A 163 -21.14 10.50 -12.79
N GLN A 164 -21.02 10.37 -14.12
CA GLN A 164 -22.15 10.53 -15.04
C GLN A 164 -23.20 9.43 -14.86
N ASP A 165 -22.75 8.20 -14.56
CA ASP A 165 -23.63 7.06 -14.29
C ASP A 165 -24.16 7.04 -12.84
N GLN A 166 -23.77 8.00 -12.00
CA GLN A 166 -24.23 8.14 -10.61
C GLN A 166 -24.00 6.86 -9.79
N ARG A 167 -22.78 6.31 -9.88
CA ARG A 167 -22.44 4.99 -9.33
C ARG A 167 -22.09 5.00 -7.85
N PHE A 168 -21.79 6.17 -7.28
CA PHE A 168 -21.25 6.26 -5.92
C PHE A 168 -22.31 5.96 -4.87
N PRO A 169 -22.06 5.06 -3.91
CA PRO A 169 -22.86 4.96 -2.71
C PRO A 169 -22.67 6.19 -1.81
N ALA A 170 -23.57 6.39 -0.85
CA ALA A 170 -23.36 7.40 0.18
C ALA A 170 -22.21 7.00 1.12
N THR A 171 -21.46 8.00 1.57
CA THR A 171 -20.52 7.85 2.68
C THR A 171 -21.27 7.39 3.95
N PRO A 172 -20.81 6.34 4.67
CA PRO A 172 -21.54 5.73 5.76
C PRO A 172 -21.96 6.74 6.85
N GLY A 173 -23.27 6.79 7.17
CA GLY A 173 -23.83 7.69 8.17
C GLY A 173 -23.98 9.16 7.77
N MET A 174 -23.45 9.57 6.61
CA MET A 174 -23.44 10.98 6.21
C MET A 174 -24.82 11.49 5.75
N VAL A 175 -25.65 10.64 5.14
CA VAL A 175 -27.04 10.98 4.75
C VAL A 175 -27.85 11.44 5.98
N ASP A 176 -27.81 10.66 7.06
CA ASP A 176 -28.49 10.98 8.31
C ASP A 176 -27.94 12.27 8.94
N PHE A 177 -26.63 12.44 8.92
CA PHE A 177 -25.97 13.63 9.46
C PHE A 177 -26.42 14.91 8.72
N VAL A 178 -26.33 14.92 7.39
CA VAL A 178 -26.70 16.07 6.54
C VAL A 178 -28.20 16.37 6.65
N ASN A 179 -29.06 15.36 6.53
CA ASN A 179 -30.51 15.56 6.58
C ASN A 179 -30.95 16.03 7.98
N GLN A 180 -30.29 15.59 9.05
CA GLN A 180 -30.57 16.10 10.38
C GLN A 180 -30.11 17.54 10.55
N ALA A 181 -28.93 17.92 10.05
CA ALA A 181 -28.49 19.31 10.06
C ALA A 181 -29.48 20.22 9.31
N GLN A 182 -29.96 19.78 8.14
CA GLN A 182 -31.02 20.46 7.40
C GLN A 182 -32.30 20.60 8.23
N ALA A 183 -32.74 19.53 8.90
CA ALA A 183 -33.94 19.53 9.75
C ALA A 183 -33.81 20.45 10.99
N MET A 184 -32.58 20.69 11.49
CA MET A 184 -32.32 21.67 12.55
C MET A 184 -32.42 23.13 12.07
N GLY A 185 -32.36 23.37 10.75
CA GLY A 185 -32.43 24.69 10.14
C GLY A 185 -31.12 25.20 9.55
N TYR A 186 -30.04 24.40 9.55
CA TYR A 186 -28.81 24.78 8.84
C TYR A 186 -29.07 24.93 7.34
N THR A 187 -28.44 25.94 6.74
CA THR A 187 -28.31 25.97 5.27
C THR A 187 -27.14 25.09 4.86
N VAL A 188 -27.40 24.11 4.01
CA VAL A 188 -26.38 23.17 3.53
C VAL A 188 -25.83 23.63 2.18
N PHE A 189 -24.52 23.64 2.06
CA PHE A 189 -23.79 23.89 0.82
C PHE A 189 -22.93 22.68 0.45
N GLY A 190 -22.87 22.37 -0.84
CA GLY A 190 -21.86 21.47 -1.40
C GLY A 190 -20.72 22.27 -2.04
N LEU A 191 -19.48 21.82 -1.84
CA LEU A 191 -18.28 22.45 -2.41
C LEU A 191 -17.27 21.38 -2.81
N THR A 192 -17.25 21.03 -4.09
CA THR A 192 -16.41 19.94 -4.62
C THR A 192 -15.39 20.43 -5.64
N GLY A 193 -14.28 19.69 -5.75
CA GLY A 193 -13.28 19.83 -6.81
C GLY A 193 -13.72 19.29 -8.17
N ARG A 194 -14.83 18.53 -8.25
CA ARG A 194 -15.45 18.10 -9.51
C ARG A 194 -15.74 19.30 -10.40
N ASN A 195 -15.65 19.10 -11.72
CA ASN A 195 -15.90 20.18 -12.66
C ASN A 195 -17.41 20.47 -12.81
N ASP A 196 -17.77 21.62 -13.36
CA ASP A 196 -19.17 22.01 -13.55
C ASP A 196 -19.95 21.12 -14.55
N GLY A 197 -19.27 20.49 -15.51
CA GLY A 197 -19.84 19.45 -16.37
C GLY A 197 -20.27 18.17 -15.62
N GLN A 198 -19.83 18.01 -14.38
CA GLN A 198 -20.19 16.90 -13.49
C GLN A 198 -21.29 17.27 -12.49
N LYS A 199 -21.72 18.54 -12.45
CA LYS A 199 -22.60 19.06 -11.40
C LYS A 199 -23.96 18.36 -11.34
N ASP A 200 -24.65 18.27 -12.48
CA ASP A 200 -26.00 17.71 -12.53
C ASP A 200 -26.02 16.23 -12.17
N ALA A 201 -25.04 15.46 -12.68
CA ALA A 201 -24.90 14.04 -12.33
C ALA A 201 -24.53 13.86 -10.85
N THR A 202 -23.68 14.72 -10.29
CA THR A 202 -23.34 14.68 -8.85
C THR A 202 -24.57 14.94 -7.98
N LEU A 203 -25.37 15.96 -8.31
CA LEU A 203 -26.64 16.24 -7.62
C LEU A 203 -27.64 15.09 -7.77
N GLY A 204 -27.73 14.50 -8.97
CA GLY A 204 -28.53 13.30 -9.22
C GLY A 204 -28.11 12.13 -8.34
N ASN A 205 -26.80 11.87 -8.22
CA ASN A 205 -26.27 10.82 -7.37
C ASN A 205 -26.57 11.09 -5.89
N LEU A 206 -26.37 12.33 -5.41
CA LEU A 206 -26.68 12.71 -4.03
C LEU A 206 -28.17 12.49 -3.71
N ALA A 207 -29.06 12.92 -4.60
CA ALA A 207 -30.50 12.69 -4.45
C ALA A 207 -30.83 11.18 -4.46
N LYS A 208 -30.24 10.41 -5.39
CA LYS A 208 -30.41 8.96 -5.53
C LYS A 208 -30.04 8.21 -4.25
N VAL A 209 -29.03 8.65 -3.51
CA VAL A 209 -28.57 8.00 -2.26
C VAL A 209 -29.20 8.59 -1.00
N GLY A 210 -30.15 9.53 -1.13
CA GLY A 210 -31.03 9.96 -0.03
C GLY A 210 -30.75 11.35 0.55
N TYR A 211 -29.87 12.16 -0.05
CA TYR A 211 -29.68 13.55 0.39
C TYR A 211 -30.80 14.46 -0.13
N THR A 212 -31.39 15.26 0.75
CA THR A 212 -32.45 16.22 0.41
C THR A 212 -32.02 17.69 0.53
N ALA A 213 -30.80 17.94 1.01
CA ALA A 213 -30.34 19.28 1.38
C ALA A 213 -29.65 20.03 0.23
N PHE A 214 -29.04 19.30 -0.71
CA PHE A 214 -28.25 19.88 -1.79
C PHE A 214 -29.14 20.37 -2.94
N THR A 215 -28.95 21.64 -3.32
CA THR A 215 -29.65 22.29 -4.42
C THR A 215 -28.66 22.91 -5.39
N ALA A 216 -29.04 23.05 -6.67
CA ALA A 216 -28.13 23.53 -7.71
C ALA A 216 -27.55 24.93 -7.43
N ASP A 217 -28.31 25.81 -6.77
CA ASP A 217 -27.88 27.16 -6.37
C ASP A 217 -26.92 27.19 -5.17
N ARG A 218 -26.83 26.08 -4.42
CA ARG A 218 -25.96 25.93 -3.22
C ARG A 218 -24.92 24.81 -3.37
N PHE A 219 -24.66 24.37 -4.59
CA PHE A 219 -23.67 23.35 -4.89
C PHE A 219 -22.61 23.92 -5.85
N TYR A 220 -21.39 24.10 -5.35
CA TYR A 220 -20.27 24.72 -6.07
C TYR A 220 -19.34 23.64 -6.63
N THR A 221 -18.95 23.84 -7.90
CA THR A 221 -18.07 22.95 -8.69
C THR A 221 -16.96 23.79 -9.30
N LYS A 222 -15.80 23.20 -9.57
CA LYS A 222 -14.64 23.91 -10.12
C LYS A 222 -14.86 24.18 -11.61
N TRP A 223 -14.50 25.37 -12.08
CA TRP A 223 -14.57 25.68 -13.51
C TRP A 223 -13.42 25.00 -14.27
N THR A 224 -13.63 24.73 -15.56
CA THR A 224 -12.63 24.13 -16.46
C THR A 224 -11.80 25.18 -17.19
N GLY A 225 -12.24 26.43 -17.21
CA GLY A 225 -11.64 27.52 -18.00
C GLY A 225 -11.98 27.46 -19.49
N SER A 226 -12.84 26.53 -19.90
CA SER A 226 -13.16 26.25 -21.30
C SER A 226 -14.61 26.58 -21.63
N GLY A 227 -14.85 27.21 -22.79
CA GLY A 227 -16.20 27.56 -23.23
C GLY A 227 -16.92 28.46 -22.23
N ALA A 228 -18.14 28.08 -21.81
CA ALA A 228 -18.92 28.82 -20.80
C ALA A 228 -18.47 28.57 -19.35
N SER A 229 -17.61 27.57 -19.12
CA SER A 229 -17.09 27.19 -17.81
C SER A 229 -15.91 28.08 -17.44
N GLN A 230 -16.21 29.30 -16.99
CA GLN A 230 -15.21 30.33 -16.69
C GLN A 230 -15.08 30.57 -15.20
N GLN A 231 -13.92 31.12 -14.80
CA GLN A 231 -13.66 31.47 -13.40
C GLN A 231 -14.73 32.44 -12.88
N PRO A 232 -15.39 32.13 -11.74
CA PRO A 232 -16.35 33.03 -11.15
C PRO A 232 -15.70 34.33 -10.67
N SER A 233 -16.43 35.45 -10.74
CA SER A 233 -15.92 36.77 -10.36
C SER A 233 -15.56 36.92 -8.88
N TYR A 234 -16.09 36.05 -8.01
CA TYR A 234 -15.74 36.02 -6.59
C TYR A 234 -14.44 35.26 -6.29
N ILE A 235 -13.82 34.64 -7.30
CA ILE A 235 -12.53 33.96 -7.20
C ILE A 235 -11.45 34.81 -7.87
N THR A 236 -10.33 35.01 -7.17
CA THR A 236 -9.09 35.56 -7.73
C THR A 236 -7.94 34.67 -7.26
N CYS A 237 -7.36 33.91 -8.18
CA CYS A 237 -6.21 33.05 -7.91
C CYS A 237 -4.94 33.89 -7.72
N ALA A 238 -4.01 33.43 -6.88
CA ALA A 238 -2.71 34.09 -6.71
C ALA A 238 -1.80 33.91 -7.94
N ALA A 239 -2.01 32.84 -8.70
CA ALA A 239 -1.31 32.52 -9.94
C ALA A 239 -2.29 32.43 -11.13
N ALA A 240 -1.78 31.99 -12.29
CA ALA A 240 -2.60 31.82 -13.51
C ALA A 240 -3.74 30.79 -13.35
N SER A 241 -3.63 29.87 -12.38
CA SER A 241 -4.67 28.92 -12.00
C SER A 241 -4.77 28.80 -10.48
N CYS A 242 -5.96 28.45 -9.99
CA CYS A 242 -6.18 28.22 -8.57
C CYS A 242 -5.79 26.79 -8.19
N THR A 243 -5.05 26.69 -7.08
CA THR A 243 -4.96 25.47 -6.28
C THR A 243 -6.35 25.05 -5.79
N THR A 244 -6.49 23.79 -5.35
CA THR A 244 -7.73 23.31 -4.73
C THR A 244 -8.07 24.10 -3.47
N VAL A 245 -7.07 24.44 -2.66
CA VAL A 245 -7.22 25.25 -1.44
C VAL A 245 -7.76 26.64 -1.79
N GLU A 246 -7.17 27.35 -2.75
CA GLU A 246 -7.64 28.69 -3.15
C GLU A 246 -9.08 28.68 -3.62
N TYR A 247 -9.43 27.75 -4.52
CA TYR A 247 -10.79 27.63 -5.02
C TYR A 247 -11.79 27.38 -3.87
N LYS A 248 -11.51 26.42 -2.99
CA LYS A 248 -12.43 26.07 -1.91
C LYS A 248 -12.52 27.19 -0.86
N ALA A 249 -11.39 27.77 -0.45
CA ALA A 249 -11.36 28.87 0.51
C ALA A 249 -12.10 30.11 0.02
N LEU A 250 -11.83 30.56 -1.21
CA LEU A 250 -12.49 31.74 -1.77
C LEU A 250 -13.97 31.50 -2.06
N THR A 251 -14.39 30.25 -2.32
CA THR A 251 -15.82 29.91 -2.40
C THR A 251 -16.49 29.95 -1.04
N ARG A 252 -15.84 29.49 0.04
CA ARG A 252 -16.35 29.65 1.42
C ARG A 252 -16.44 31.13 1.81
N LYS A 253 -15.45 31.95 1.43
CA LYS A 253 -15.52 33.41 1.58
C LYS A 253 -16.76 33.97 0.87
N HIS A 254 -17.00 33.57 -0.37
CA HIS A 254 -18.19 34.00 -1.12
C HIS A 254 -19.49 33.60 -0.41
N ILE A 255 -19.58 32.41 0.17
CA ILE A 255 -20.73 32.00 0.99
C ILE A 255 -20.92 32.92 2.20
N GLN A 256 -19.83 33.35 2.86
CA GLN A 256 -19.93 34.35 3.94
C GLN A 256 -20.37 35.72 3.42
N ASP A 257 -19.90 36.15 2.24
CA ASP A 257 -20.31 37.40 1.58
C ASP A 257 -21.82 37.38 1.22
N LEU A 258 -22.43 36.20 1.06
CA LEU A 258 -23.88 36.01 0.91
C LEU A 258 -24.66 36.12 2.24
N GLY A 259 -23.98 36.38 3.36
CA GLY A 259 -24.56 36.58 4.69
C GLY A 259 -24.71 35.31 5.53
N TYR A 260 -24.09 34.20 5.13
CA TYR A 260 -24.08 32.97 5.92
C TYR A 260 -22.90 32.92 6.89
N THR A 261 -23.11 32.28 8.04
CA THR A 261 -22.03 31.90 8.94
C THR A 261 -21.78 30.40 8.76
N ILE A 262 -20.66 30.04 8.15
CA ILE A 262 -20.24 28.65 8.04
C ILE A 262 -19.76 28.19 9.41
N THR A 263 -20.64 27.53 10.14
CA THR A 263 -20.37 27.01 11.49
C THR A 263 -19.50 25.76 11.47
N LEU A 264 -19.63 24.97 10.40
CA LEU A 264 -18.89 23.72 10.21
C LEU A 264 -18.53 23.54 8.73
N ASN A 265 -17.29 23.15 8.48
CA ASN A 265 -16.79 22.76 7.17
C ASN A 265 -16.32 21.31 7.22
N VAL A 266 -16.85 20.44 6.37
CA VAL A 266 -16.64 18.99 6.43
C VAL A 266 -15.97 18.53 5.14
N GLY A 267 -14.87 17.79 5.28
CA GLY A 267 -14.11 17.27 4.15
C GLY A 267 -13.16 16.15 4.55
N ASP A 268 -12.83 15.29 3.60
CA ASP A 268 -11.89 14.18 3.76
C ASP A 268 -10.46 14.58 3.38
N GLN A 269 -10.25 15.74 2.75
CA GLN A 269 -8.94 16.27 2.44
C GLN A 269 -8.63 17.54 3.24
N TRP A 270 -7.35 17.74 3.56
CA TRP A 270 -6.91 19.00 4.19
C TRP A 270 -7.18 20.21 3.29
N SER A 271 -7.15 20.01 1.96
CA SER A 271 -7.50 21.05 0.99
C SER A 271 -8.94 21.55 1.07
N ASP A 272 -9.82 20.78 1.71
CA ASP A 272 -11.22 21.16 1.91
C ASP A 272 -11.36 22.12 3.07
N LEU A 273 -10.44 22.03 4.04
CA LEU A 273 -10.54 22.64 5.35
C LEU A 273 -9.66 23.88 5.49
N GLN A 274 -8.51 23.92 4.82
CA GLN A 274 -7.54 25.02 4.85
C GLN A 274 -8.04 26.28 4.16
N GLY A 275 -7.49 27.43 4.56
CA GLY A 275 -7.76 28.75 4.01
C GLY A 275 -8.89 29.51 4.70
N GLY A 276 -9.38 29.02 5.84
CA GLY A 276 -10.34 29.70 6.70
C GLY A 276 -11.79 29.77 6.19
N TYR A 277 -12.51 30.81 6.61
CA TYR A 277 -13.93 31.11 6.31
C TYR A 277 -14.95 30.09 6.86
N ALA A 278 -14.59 29.39 7.94
CA ALA A 278 -15.49 28.56 8.74
C ALA A 278 -15.12 28.66 10.22
N GLU A 279 -16.09 28.52 11.12
CA GLU A 279 -15.84 28.51 12.57
C GLU A 279 -15.13 27.22 13.02
N GLN A 280 -15.50 26.09 12.42
CA GLN A 280 -14.98 24.77 12.73
C GLN A 280 -14.74 23.95 11.46
N ALA A 281 -13.83 22.99 11.56
CA ALA A 281 -13.50 22.05 10.51
C ALA A 281 -13.60 20.61 11.03
N LEU A 282 -14.21 19.73 10.25
CA LEU A 282 -14.32 18.30 10.51
C LEU A 282 -13.60 17.53 9.42
N LYS A 283 -12.44 16.95 9.77
CA LYS A 283 -11.67 16.07 8.90
C LYS A 283 -12.21 14.65 8.96
N LEU A 284 -12.56 14.09 7.81
CA LEU A 284 -12.90 12.67 7.65
C LEU A 284 -11.65 11.88 7.21
N PRO A 285 -11.52 10.61 7.58
CA PRO A 285 -10.37 9.79 7.21
C PRO A 285 -10.38 9.43 5.72
N ASN A 286 -9.24 9.63 5.04
CA ASN A 286 -9.03 9.15 3.68
C ASN A 286 -7.56 8.82 3.37
N PRO A 287 -7.18 7.52 3.34
CA PRO A 287 -5.86 7.08 2.92
C PRO A 287 -5.75 6.70 1.43
N THR A 288 -6.84 6.76 0.63
CA THR A 288 -6.88 6.21 -0.74
C THR A 288 -6.40 7.18 -1.82
N TYR A 289 -6.41 8.49 -1.56
CA TYR A 289 -5.79 9.50 -2.44
C TYR A 289 -5.44 10.78 -1.66
N TYR A 290 -4.52 11.57 -2.19
CA TYR A 290 -4.09 12.84 -1.57
C TYR A 290 -4.18 14.02 -2.53
N LEU A 291 -4.87 15.07 -2.11
CA LEU A 291 -4.86 16.36 -2.80
C LEU A 291 -3.81 17.29 -2.17
N PRO A 292 -2.91 17.90 -2.98
CA PRO A 292 -2.00 18.91 -2.48
C PRO A 292 -2.73 20.03 -1.75
N SER A 293 -2.32 20.26 -0.51
CA SER A 293 -2.95 21.16 0.45
C SER A 293 -1.93 22.22 0.95
N PRO A 294 -1.37 23.04 0.04
CA PRO A 294 -0.43 24.08 0.43
C PRO A 294 -1.17 25.19 1.20
N ASP A 295 -0.51 25.73 2.22
CA ASP A 295 -0.98 26.95 2.88
C ASP A 295 -1.15 28.09 1.85
N LEU A 296 -2.20 28.89 2.01
CA LEU A 296 -2.40 30.08 1.20
C LEU A 296 -1.26 31.10 1.45
N PRO A 297 -0.91 31.96 0.46
CA PRO A 297 0.13 32.96 0.64
C PRO A 297 -0.08 33.83 1.90
N GLY A 298 0.90 33.79 2.81
CA GLY A 298 0.87 34.57 4.05
C GLY A 298 0.01 33.97 5.17
N VAL A 299 -0.57 32.79 4.97
CA VAL A 299 -1.33 32.02 5.97
C VAL A 299 -0.45 30.86 6.45
N SER A 300 -0.57 30.49 7.73
CA SER A 300 0.09 29.28 8.26
C SER A 300 -0.91 28.52 9.10
N GLU A 301 -1.20 27.28 8.70
CA GLU A 301 -2.22 26.42 9.32
C GLU A 301 -1.62 25.07 9.77
N PRO A 302 -0.62 25.05 10.68
CA PRO A 302 0.11 23.83 11.05
C PRO A 302 -0.74 22.78 11.77
N GLN A 303 -1.98 23.11 12.14
CA GLN A 303 -2.94 22.18 12.73
C GLN A 303 -3.82 21.50 11.67
N LEU A 304 -3.81 21.98 10.42
CA LEU A 304 -4.54 21.42 9.29
C LEU A 304 -3.57 20.76 8.31
N SER A 305 -2.77 19.83 8.83
CA SER A 305 -1.71 19.17 8.05
C SER A 305 -1.82 17.65 8.15
N PRO A 306 -1.45 16.90 7.09
CA PRO A 306 -1.35 15.45 7.14
C PRO A 306 -0.43 14.98 8.27
N ARG A 307 -0.79 13.83 8.86
CA ARG A 307 0.11 13.10 9.75
C ARG A 307 1.38 12.70 8.97
N THR A 308 2.52 12.70 9.67
CA THR A 308 3.82 12.37 9.07
C THR A 308 4.51 11.15 9.69
N HIS A 309 3.96 10.58 10.76
CA HIS A 309 4.55 9.47 11.50
C HIS A 309 3.58 8.30 11.55
N PHE A 310 3.97 7.15 11.00
CA PHE A 310 3.10 6.00 10.80
C PHE A 310 3.67 4.74 11.46
N SER A 311 2.77 3.87 11.93
CA SER A 311 3.10 2.53 12.40
C SER A 311 2.27 1.53 11.61
N MET A 312 2.93 0.64 10.86
CA MET A 312 2.29 -0.26 9.91
C MET A 312 3.02 -1.60 9.86
N ALA A 313 2.27 -2.68 9.98
CA ALA A 313 2.75 -4.04 9.77
C ALA A 313 2.82 -4.37 8.28
N ALA A 314 3.84 -5.10 7.86
CA ALA A 314 4.04 -5.45 6.46
C ALA A 314 2.91 -6.33 5.88
N ASP A 315 2.19 -7.07 6.73
CA ASP A 315 1.09 -7.93 6.34
C ASP A 315 -0.27 -7.21 6.21
N GLY A 316 -0.31 -5.89 6.42
CA GLY A 316 -1.51 -5.06 6.33
C GLY A 316 -2.43 -5.10 7.56
N SER A 317 -2.13 -5.92 8.57
CA SER A 317 -2.99 -6.10 9.76
C SER A 317 -3.21 -4.82 10.56
N SER A 318 -2.35 -3.82 10.41
CA SER A 318 -2.49 -2.51 11.07
C SER A 318 -3.79 -1.79 10.71
N GLY A 319 -4.39 -2.05 9.53
CA GLY A 319 -5.67 -1.44 9.15
C GLY A 319 -6.84 -1.83 10.06
N ALA A 320 -6.70 -2.93 10.83
CA ALA A 320 -7.71 -3.32 11.81
C ALA A 320 -7.71 -2.45 13.09
N THR A 321 -6.63 -1.69 13.32
CA THR A 321 -6.39 -0.98 14.60
C THR A 321 -6.03 0.49 14.45
N GLN A 322 -5.37 0.88 13.35
CA GLN A 322 -5.09 2.27 13.04
C GLN A 322 -6.36 2.94 12.48
N GLY A 323 -6.64 4.16 12.92
CA GLY A 323 -7.60 5.03 12.24
C GLY A 323 -7.05 5.46 10.88
N GLY A 324 -7.90 6.00 10.00
CA GLY A 324 -7.52 6.31 8.62
C GLY A 324 -6.35 7.29 8.49
N GLU A 325 -6.29 8.32 9.34
CA GLU A 325 -5.15 9.25 9.41
C GLU A 325 -3.86 8.60 9.95
N GLY A 326 -3.95 7.40 10.52
CA GLY A 326 -2.82 6.57 10.94
C GLY A 326 -2.26 5.65 9.86
N ILE A 327 -2.87 5.64 8.67
CA ILE A 327 -2.43 4.87 7.50
C ILE A 327 -1.72 5.83 6.55
N PRO A 328 -0.50 5.51 6.05
CA PRO A 328 0.15 6.31 5.02
C PRO A 328 -0.77 6.49 3.81
N ASN A 329 -0.96 7.72 3.35
CA ASN A 329 -1.73 7.97 2.15
C ASN A 329 -0.99 7.42 0.91
N ILE A 330 -1.70 6.67 0.06
CA ILE A 330 -1.09 5.94 -1.05
C ILE A 330 -0.39 6.87 -2.07
N ASP A 331 -0.93 8.05 -2.35
CA ASP A 331 -0.33 8.98 -3.31
C ASP A 331 0.96 9.60 -2.76
N SER A 332 0.99 9.90 -1.46
CA SER A 332 2.19 10.36 -0.78
C SER A 332 3.28 9.27 -0.77
N VAL A 333 2.90 8.00 -0.63
CA VAL A 333 3.82 6.85 -0.74
C VAL A 333 4.37 6.74 -2.16
N LYS A 334 3.51 6.76 -3.19
CA LYS A 334 3.92 6.75 -4.61
C LYS A 334 4.89 7.88 -4.93
N LYS A 335 4.62 9.10 -4.45
CA LYS A 335 5.49 10.25 -4.66
C LYS A 335 6.83 10.15 -3.91
N THR A 336 6.81 9.57 -2.71
CA THR A 336 8.02 9.27 -1.94
C THR A 336 8.91 8.26 -2.66
N ILE A 337 8.31 7.18 -3.19
CA ILE A 337 8.99 6.17 -4.00
C ILE A 337 9.60 6.81 -5.26
N ALA A 338 8.82 7.59 -6.02
CA ALA A 338 9.31 8.27 -7.22
C ALA A 338 10.52 9.16 -6.91
N THR A 339 10.47 9.93 -5.83
CA THR A 339 11.59 10.78 -5.38
C THR A 339 12.84 9.95 -5.03
N TYR A 340 12.67 8.81 -4.36
CA TYR A 340 13.75 7.90 -3.98
C TYR A 340 14.47 7.29 -5.19
N TYR A 341 13.72 6.97 -6.26
CA TYR A 341 14.28 6.46 -7.50
C TYR A 341 14.70 7.56 -8.50
N GLY A 342 14.46 8.84 -8.18
CA GLY A 342 14.76 9.98 -9.05
C GLY A 342 13.83 10.08 -10.26
N ASP A 343 12.63 9.52 -10.18
CA ASP A 343 11.60 9.57 -11.20
C ASP A 343 10.86 10.92 -11.13
N PRO A 344 10.87 11.74 -12.20
CA PRO A 344 10.18 13.04 -12.24
C PRO A 344 8.64 12.91 -12.32
N GLY A 345 8.09 11.70 -12.34
CA GLY A 345 6.66 11.41 -12.52
C GLY A 345 6.35 10.81 -13.89
N THR A 346 7.35 10.28 -14.59
CA THR A 346 7.17 9.60 -15.89
C THR A 346 7.04 8.09 -15.75
N GLY A 347 7.21 7.55 -14.54
CA GLY A 347 7.27 6.11 -14.31
C GLY A 347 8.63 5.50 -14.64
N ILE A 348 9.65 6.34 -14.89
CA ILE A 348 10.98 5.91 -15.32
C ILE A 348 12.00 6.44 -14.34
N ALA A 349 12.76 5.54 -13.71
CA ALA A 349 13.75 5.93 -12.72
C ALA A 349 14.99 6.59 -13.35
N ASN A 350 15.64 7.47 -12.59
CA ASN A 350 16.93 8.03 -12.99
C ASN A 350 17.99 6.92 -12.98
N LYS A 351 18.66 6.71 -14.12
CA LYS A 351 19.63 5.62 -14.31
C LYS A 351 21.08 5.97 -13.92
N SER A 352 21.34 7.23 -13.53
CA SER A 352 22.69 7.72 -13.24
C SER A 352 22.88 8.17 -11.79
N ASP A 353 21.93 8.92 -11.23
CA ASP A 353 21.97 9.40 -9.84
C ASP A 353 20.58 9.53 -9.23
N SER A 354 20.40 8.86 -8.09
CA SER A 354 19.20 8.92 -7.26
C SER A 354 19.56 8.50 -5.83
N PRO A 355 18.73 8.81 -4.82
CA PRO A 355 18.85 8.22 -3.49
C PRO A 355 19.02 6.69 -3.53
N TYR A 356 18.23 5.96 -4.32
CA TYR A 356 18.34 4.51 -4.53
C TYR A 356 19.72 4.08 -5.04
N ILE A 357 20.23 4.70 -6.12
CA ILE A 357 21.55 4.36 -6.68
C ILE A 357 22.66 4.60 -5.64
N ARG A 358 22.58 5.71 -4.90
CA ARG A 358 23.56 6.05 -3.85
C ARG A 358 23.50 5.05 -2.69
N GLU A 359 22.32 4.60 -2.31
CA GLU A 359 22.15 3.58 -1.28
C GLU A 359 22.72 2.23 -1.73
N LEU A 360 22.41 1.76 -2.95
CA LEU A 360 22.98 0.53 -3.50
C LEU A 360 24.50 0.60 -3.62
N ARG A 361 25.05 1.74 -4.04
CA ARG A 361 26.50 1.97 -4.03
C ARG A 361 27.10 1.75 -2.65
N SER A 362 26.46 2.33 -1.64
CA SER A 362 26.89 2.24 -0.24
C SER A 362 26.83 0.81 0.28
N ILE A 363 25.78 0.06 -0.05
CA ILE A 363 25.65 -1.36 0.30
C ILE A 363 26.77 -2.17 -0.37
N VAL A 364 26.93 -2.07 -1.70
CA VAL A 364 27.95 -2.82 -2.43
C VAL A 364 29.37 -2.49 -1.95
N GLN A 365 29.67 -1.22 -1.66
CA GLN A 365 30.96 -0.81 -1.07
C GLN A 365 31.25 -1.49 0.26
N ARG A 366 30.24 -1.69 1.12
CA ARG A 366 30.40 -2.41 2.39
C ARG A 366 30.50 -3.92 2.20
N GLN A 367 29.68 -4.49 1.30
CA GLN A 367 29.52 -5.94 1.20
C GLN A 367 30.57 -6.62 0.32
N ALA A 368 30.96 -6.01 -0.80
CA ALA A 368 31.83 -6.64 -1.78
C ALA A 368 33.20 -7.09 -1.22
N PRO A 369 33.91 -6.31 -0.37
CA PRO A 369 35.18 -6.76 0.20
C PRO A 369 35.03 -7.97 1.11
N VAL A 370 33.95 -8.03 1.91
CA VAL A 370 33.69 -9.14 2.84
C VAL A 370 33.35 -10.41 2.07
N VAL A 371 32.45 -10.31 1.09
CA VAL A 371 32.10 -11.43 0.21
C VAL A 371 33.34 -11.94 -0.55
N ALA A 372 34.14 -11.04 -1.10
CA ALA A 372 35.38 -11.42 -1.81
C ALA A 372 36.35 -12.20 -0.91
N ALA A 373 36.53 -11.75 0.35
CA ALA A 373 37.40 -12.44 1.29
C ALA A 373 36.89 -13.87 1.59
N GLN A 374 35.59 -14.03 1.84
CA GLN A 374 34.98 -15.35 2.08
C GLN A 374 35.08 -16.26 0.84
N CYS A 375 34.79 -15.74 -0.35
CA CYS A 375 34.97 -16.46 -1.62
C CYS A 375 36.42 -16.94 -1.80
N PHE A 376 37.39 -16.06 -1.54
CA PHE A 376 38.80 -16.41 -1.68
C PHE A 376 39.23 -17.50 -0.70
N VAL A 377 38.84 -17.37 0.58
CA VAL A 377 39.14 -18.37 1.61
C VAL A 377 38.46 -19.70 1.31
N GLY A 378 37.17 -19.70 1.00
CA GLY A 378 36.42 -20.91 0.66
C GLY A 378 37.03 -21.64 -0.54
N LYS A 379 37.46 -20.89 -1.57
CA LYS A 379 38.15 -21.47 -2.73
C LYS A 379 39.50 -22.09 -2.36
N LYS A 380 40.28 -21.44 -1.49
CA LYS A 380 41.57 -21.98 -1.00
C LYS A 380 41.40 -23.21 -0.12
N LEU A 381 40.27 -23.32 0.59
CA LEU A 381 39.91 -24.46 1.43
C LEU A 381 39.15 -25.55 0.67
N HIS A 382 38.96 -25.42 -0.65
CA HIS A 382 38.21 -26.37 -1.48
C HIS A 382 36.76 -26.59 -1.01
N LYS A 383 36.10 -25.54 -0.52
CA LYS A 383 34.72 -25.56 -0.01
C LYS A 383 33.64 -25.19 -1.04
N ASN A 384 33.99 -25.07 -2.32
CA ASN A 384 33.06 -24.67 -3.39
C ASN A 384 32.21 -23.43 -3.01
N PRO A 385 32.83 -22.27 -2.76
CA PRO A 385 32.08 -21.10 -2.31
C PRO A 385 31.13 -20.60 -3.41
N ALA A 386 29.94 -20.15 -3.02
CA ALA A 386 28.94 -19.58 -3.91
C ALA A 386 28.28 -18.33 -3.32
N ILE A 387 27.78 -17.46 -4.19
CA ILE A 387 26.84 -16.39 -3.82
C ILE A 387 25.50 -16.66 -4.50
N VAL A 388 24.42 -16.61 -3.71
CA VAL A 388 23.04 -16.70 -4.20
C VAL A 388 22.52 -15.28 -4.42
N LEU A 389 22.00 -15.02 -5.60
CA LEU A 389 21.45 -13.74 -6.02
C LEU A 389 20.01 -13.95 -6.48
N ASP A 390 19.06 -13.19 -5.93
CA ASP A 390 17.74 -13.06 -6.53
C ASP A 390 17.80 -12.30 -7.89
N THR A 391 16.71 -12.38 -8.66
CA THR A 391 16.60 -11.73 -9.97
C THR A 391 15.98 -10.34 -9.89
N ASP A 392 14.72 -10.24 -9.50
CA ASP A 392 13.91 -9.02 -9.67
C ASP A 392 14.31 -8.01 -8.59
N ASP A 393 14.63 -6.77 -8.99
CA ASP A 393 15.23 -5.71 -8.17
C ASP A 393 16.55 -6.05 -7.44
N THR A 394 17.05 -7.27 -7.58
CA THR A 394 18.35 -7.71 -7.06
C THR A 394 19.44 -7.75 -8.13
N THR A 395 19.17 -8.34 -9.29
CA THR A 395 20.12 -8.33 -10.43
C THR A 395 19.56 -7.60 -11.65
N LEU A 396 18.25 -7.70 -11.89
CA LEU A 396 17.50 -7.02 -12.94
C LEU A 396 16.51 -6.03 -12.30
N TRP A 397 16.61 -4.75 -12.66
CA TRP A 397 15.85 -3.69 -12.01
C TRP A 397 14.48 -3.50 -12.67
N THR A 398 13.39 -3.67 -11.91
CA THR A 398 12.02 -3.75 -12.42
C THR A 398 11.22 -2.46 -12.29
N TYR A 399 11.73 -1.43 -11.59
CA TYR A 399 11.00 -0.18 -11.33
C TYR A 399 10.23 0.38 -12.54
N ASP A 400 10.84 0.45 -13.72
CA ASP A 400 10.19 1.06 -14.89
C ASP A 400 8.94 0.26 -15.31
N MET A 401 8.99 -1.07 -15.23
CA MET A 401 7.83 -1.93 -15.43
C MET A 401 6.79 -1.72 -14.34
N GLU A 402 7.23 -1.75 -13.07
CA GLU A 402 6.34 -1.62 -11.91
C GLU A 402 5.55 -0.31 -11.96
N VAL A 403 6.14 0.79 -12.42
CA VAL A 403 5.51 2.11 -12.37
C VAL A 403 4.89 2.53 -13.71
N ALA A 404 5.63 2.43 -14.82
CA ALA A 404 5.16 2.93 -16.12
C ALA A 404 4.09 2.03 -16.75
N ASP A 405 4.22 0.71 -16.59
CA ASP A 405 3.36 -0.26 -17.29
C ASP A 405 2.34 -0.91 -16.33
N MET A 406 2.74 -1.20 -15.09
CA MET A 406 1.87 -1.85 -14.09
C MET A 406 1.20 -0.89 -13.11
N HIS A 407 1.69 0.34 -12.99
CA HIS A 407 1.17 1.33 -12.03
C HIS A 407 1.06 0.80 -10.58
N PHE A 408 2.09 0.08 -10.14
CA PHE A 408 2.19 -0.67 -8.88
C PHE A 408 1.14 -1.77 -8.69
N THR A 409 0.49 -2.21 -9.77
CA THR A 409 -0.52 -3.27 -9.73
C THR A 409 -0.02 -4.43 -10.54
N PHE A 410 0.38 -5.49 -9.84
CA PHE A 410 1.02 -6.65 -10.46
C PHE A 410 0.15 -7.27 -11.56
N ASP A 411 0.69 -7.31 -12.77
CA ASP A 411 0.12 -8.03 -13.91
C ASP A 411 1.11 -9.10 -14.41
N PRO A 412 0.81 -10.41 -14.23
CA PRO A 412 1.72 -11.47 -14.66
C PRO A 412 1.87 -11.55 -16.19
N VAL A 413 0.90 -11.07 -16.96
CA VAL A 413 0.98 -11.05 -18.43
C VAL A 413 1.96 -9.97 -18.86
N GLU A 414 1.82 -8.76 -18.33
CA GLU A 414 2.74 -7.65 -18.63
C GLU A 414 4.16 -7.95 -18.12
N GLN A 415 4.30 -8.56 -16.94
CA GLN A 415 5.61 -9.00 -16.45
C GLN A 415 6.26 -9.94 -17.47
N ASN A 416 5.49 -10.90 -17.98
CA ASN A 416 6.02 -11.86 -18.94
C ASN A 416 6.46 -11.19 -20.24
N VAL A 417 5.75 -10.16 -20.72
CA VAL A 417 6.20 -9.36 -21.88
C VAL A 417 7.59 -8.78 -21.63
N TRP A 418 7.80 -8.12 -20.49
CA TRP A 418 9.10 -7.54 -20.15
C TRP A 418 10.23 -8.58 -20.01
N VAL A 419 9.91 -9.72 -19.41
CA VAL A 419 10.84 -10.83 -19.24
C VAL A 419 11.27 -11.40 -20.58
N GLN A 420 10.31 -11.75 -21.45
CA GLN A 420 10.60 -12.37 -22.74
C GLN A 420 11.36 -11.42 -23.67
N ASP A 421 11.04 -10.14 -23.62
CA ASP A 421 11.72 -9.09 -24.40
C ASP A 421 13.07 -8.64 -23.82
N GLN A 422 13.45 -9.16 -22.64
CA GLN A 422 14.71 -8.86 -21.96
C GLN A 422 14.91 -7.35 -21.75
N ARG A 423 13.86 -6.69 -21.24
CA ARG A 423 13.79 -5.21 -21.13
C ARG A 423 14.50 -4.66 -19.90
N PHE A 424 14.78 -5.47 -18.88
CA PHE A 424 15.25 -4.97 -17.60
C PHE A 424 16.72 -4.51 -17.66
N PRO A 425 17.05 -3.29 -17.19
CA PRO A 425 18.43 -2.91 -16.94
C PRO A 425 19.01 -3.69 -15.75
N ALA A 426 20.35 -3.68 -15.60
CA ALA A 426 20.97 -4.20 -14.39
C ALA A 426 20.60 -3.35 -13.17
N THR A 427 20.35 -3.99 -12.03
CA THR A 427 20.29 -3.31 -10.73
C THR A 427 21.59 -2.56 -10.46
N PRO A 428 21.53 -1.25 -10.13
CA PRO A 428 22.72 -0.42 -9.96
C PRO A 428 23.76 -1.06 -9.03
N HIS A 429 25.03 -1.09 -9.47
CA HIS A 429 26.18 -1.64 -8.73
C HIS A 429 26.18 -3.16 -8.49
N MET A 430 25.11 -3.90 -8.80
CA MET A 430 25.04 -5.34 -8.52
C MET A 430 25.88 -6.20 -9.46
N THR A 431 26.09 -5.76 -10.71
CA THR A 431 27.10 -6.35 -11.62
C THR A 431 28.51 -6.24 -11.05
N THR A 432 28.81 -5.19 -10.27
CA THR A 432 30.10 -5.03 -9.58
C THR A 432 30.27 -6.05 -8.46
N LEU A 433 29.24 -6.24 -7.63
CA LEU A 433 29.28 -7.25 -6.57
C LEU A 433 29.49 -8.66 -7.15
N ALA A 434 28.71 -9.01 -8.17
CA ALA A 434 28.80 -10.30 -8.84
C ALA A 434 30.20 -10.54 -9.44
N ALA A 435 30.73 -9.57 -10.19
CA ALA A 435 32.06 -9.66 -10.78
C ALA A 435 33.18 -9.81 -9.73
N VAL A 436 33.08 -9.08 -8.61
CA VAL A 436 34.04 -9.18 -7.50
C VAL A 436 33.98 -10.55 -6.84
N ALA A 437 32.79 -11.07 -6.55
CA ALA A 437 32.61 -12.40 -5.96
C ALA A 437 33.18 -13.50 -6.88
N GLN A 438 32.85 -13.45 -8.18
CA GLN A 438 33.34 -14.41 -9.16
C GLN A 438 34.87 -14.36 -9.29
N LYS A 439 35.45 -13.16 -9.40
CA LYS A 439 36.91 -12.98 -9.47
C LYS A 439 37.61 -13.52 -8.21
N ALA A 440 36.99 -13.38 -7.04
CA ALA A 440 37.51 -13.89 -5.79
C ALA A 440 37.40 -15.42 -5.65
N GLY A 441 36.52 -16.06 -6.43
CA GLY A 441 36.44 -17.50 -6.53
C GLY A 441 35.07 -18.12 -6.28
N CYS A 442 34.03 -17.31 -6.05
CA CYS A 442 32.68 -17.83 -5.89
C CYS A 442 32.05 -18.24 -7.23
N THR A 443 31.22 -19.26 -7.20
CA THR A 443 30.21 -19.50 -8.24
C THR A 443 29.02 -18.57 -8.02
N LEU A 444 28.48 -17.99 -9.10
CA LEU A 444 27.21 -17.27 -9.02
C LEU A 444 26.05 -18.28 -9.14
N VAL A 445 25.07 -18.16 -8.27
CA VAL A 445 23.84 -18.98 -8.30
C VAL A 445 22.64 -18.05 -8.33
N GLY A 446 21.76 -18.21 -9.31
CA GLY A 446 20.52 -17.44 -9.42
C GLY A 446 19.36 -18.19 -8.78
N LEU A 447 18.53 -17.51 -8.00
CA LEU A 447 17.35 -18.10 -7.36
C LEU A 447 16.18 -17.11 -7.39
N THR A 448 15.19 -17.37 -8.24
CA THR A 448 14.11 -16.41 -8.54
C THR A 448 12.72 -17.01 -8.43
N GLY A 449 11.75 -16.15 -8.12
CA GLY A 449 10.32 -16.49 -8.17
C GLY A 449 9.77 -16.63 -9.59
N ARG A 450 10.51 -16.19 -10.63
CA ARG A 450 10.13 -16.37 -12.05
C ARG A 450 9.96 -17.85 -12.40
N ASN A 451 9.05 -18.13 -13.32
CA ASN A 451 8.72 -19.49 -13.72
C ASN A 451 9.75 -20.10 -14.70
N ASP A 452 9.76 -21.43 -14.84
CA ASP A 452 10.72 -22.14 -15.71
C ASP A 452 10.68 -21.69 -17.19
N ASP A 453 9.49 -21.32 -17.69
CA ASP A 453 9.29 -20.79 -19.06
C ASP A 453 9.89 -19.39 -19.26
N GLN A 454 10.26 -18.71 -18.18
CA GLN A 454 10.96 -17.42 -18.18
C GLN A 454 12.48 -17.56 -18.06
N LYS A 455 13.01 -18.77 -17.81
CA LYS A 455 14.44 -18.99 -17.52
C LYS A 455 15.35 -18.52 -18.65
N ALA A 456 15.07 -18.94 -19.88
CA ALA A 456 15.94 -18.67 -21.02
C ALA A 456 16.05 -17.16 -21.30
N ALA A 457 14.91 -16.45 -21.30
CA ALA A 457 14.89 -15.01 -21.49
C ALA A 457 15.57 -14.27 -20.33
N THR A 458 15.36 -14.71 -19.09
CA THR A 458 16.03 -14.12 -17.91
C THR A 458 17.55 -14.25 -18.00
N LEU A 459 18.08 -15.43 -18.36
CA LEU A 459 19.51 -15.63 -18.58
C LEU A 459 20.04 -14.75 -19.73
N GLY A 460 19.27 -14.62 -20.81
CA GLY A 460 19.59 -13.71 -21.92
C GLY A 460 19.68 -12.25 -21.45
N ASN A 461 18.72 -11.80 -20.65
CA ASN A 461 18.71 -10.45 -20.10
C ASN A 461 19.91 -10.20 -19.18
N LEU A 462 20.21 -11.13 -18.27
CA LEU A 462 21.37 -11.04 -17.36
C LEU A 462 22.68 -10.91 -18.14
N ALA A 463 22.87 -11.73 -19.18
CA ALA A 463 24.03 -11.66 -20.06
C ALA A 463 24.10 -10.32 -20.80
N LYS A 464 22.96 -9.86 -21.35
CA LYS A 464 22.82 -8.57 -22.07
C LYS A 464 23.24 -7.38 -21.21
N VAL A 465 22.99 -7.40 -19.90
CA VAL A 465 23.31 -6.29 -18.98
C VAL A 465 24.63 -6.46 -18.23
N GLY A 466 25.44 -7.46 -18.60
CA GLY A 466 26.83 -7.58 -18.16
C GLY A 466 27.09 -8.58 -17.04
N TYR A 467 26.13 -9.42 -16.66
CA TYR A 467 26.42 -10.57 -15.79
C TYR A 467 27.06 -11.69 -16.60
N THR A 468 28.15 -12.24 -16.07
CA THR A 468 28.78 -13.47 -16.57
C THR A 468 28.68 -14.54 -15.50
N GLY A 469 28.60 -15.83 -15.88
CA GLY A 469 28.69 -16.94 -14.92
C GLY A 469 27.36 -17.60 -14.52
N PHE A 470 26.21 -17.01 -14.86
CA PHE A 470 24.93 -17.72 -14.80
C PHE A 470 24.77 -18.66 -16.00
N THR A 471 24.28 -19.86 -15.74
CA THR A 471 24.01 -20.95 -16.67
C THR A 471 22.67 -21.59 -16.33
N ALA A 472 22.12 -22.42 -17.22
CA ALA A 472 20.87 -23.12 -16.93
C ALA A 472 20.98 -24.06 -15.70
N GLN A 473 22.20 -24.53 -15.38
CA GLN A 473 22.46 -25.46 -14.28
C GLN A 473 22.52 -24.77 -12.91
N ASN A 474 23.03 -23.54 -12.83
CA ASN A 474 23.14 -22.79 -11.56
C ASN A 474 22.08 -21.68 -11.44
N PHE A 475 21.02 -21.76 -12.24
CA PHE A 475 19.92 -20.80 -12.21
C PHE A 475 18.57 -21.50 -11.96
N TYR A 476 18.04 -21.26 -10.77
CA TYR A 476 16.84 -21.89 -10.23
C TYR A 476 15.64 -20.95 -10.39
N THR A 477 14.57 -21.48 -10.98
CA THR A 477 13.27 -20.84 -11.23
C THR A 477 12.18 -21.67 -10.56
N LYS A 478 11.01 -21.08 -10.36
CA LYS A 478 9.84 -21.77 -9.82
C LYS A 478 9.20 -22.65 -10.90
N TRP A 479 8.71 -23.82 -10.52
CA TRP A 479 8.03 -24.71 -11.46
C TRP A 479 6.61 -24.21 -11.75
N THR A 480 6.11 -24.47 -12.95
CA THR A 480 4.74 -24.14 -13.36
C THR A 480 3.74 -25.24 -13.00
N GLY A 481 4.22 -26.47 -12.77
CA GLY A 481 3.39 -27.67 -12.62
C GLY A 481 2.87 -28.22 -13.95
N THR A 482 3.33 -27.68 -15.09
CA THR A 482 2.87 -28.06 -16.42
C THR A 482 3.99 -28.72 -17.24
N GLY A 483 3.64 -29.79 -17.96
CA GLY A 483 4.60 -30.52 -18.80
C GLY A 483 5.82 -31.01 -18.02
N ALA A 484 7.02 -30.67 -18.48
CA ALA A 484 8.28 -31.03 -17.83
C ALA A 484 8.64 -30.14 -16.61
N SER A 485 7.96 -29.00 -16.43
CA SER A 485 8.18 -28.11 -15.30
C SER A 485 7.35 -28.59 -14.11
N GLN A 486 7.91 -29.53 -13.36
CA GLN A 486 7.27 -30.16 -12.20
C GLN A 486 8.00 -29.77 -10.92
N GLN A 487 7.29 -29.88 -9.79
CA GLN A 487 7.87 -29.62 -8.48
C GLN A 487 9.12 -30.50 -8.27
N PRO A 488 10.28 -29.90 -7.96
CA PRO A 488 11.49 -30.67 -7.69
C PRO A 488 11.33 -31.56 -6.45
N SER A 489 11.96 -32.74 -6.46
CA SER A 489 11.87 -33.71 -5.37
C SER A 489 12.46 -33.22 -4.03
N TYR A 490 13.29 -32.18 -4.05
CA TYR A 490 13.86 -31.55 -2.86
C TYR A 490 12.96 -30.45 -2.25
N ILE A 491 11.80 -30.18 -2.85
CA ILE A 491 10.82 -29.20 -2.37
C ILE A 491 9.62 -29.94 -1.77
N ALA A 492 9.27 -29.58 -0.54
CA ALA A 492 8.03 -29.96 0.13
C ALA A 492 7.29 -28.70 0.59
N CYS A 493 6.03 -28.55 0.19
CA CYS A 493 5.19 -27.42 0.58
C CYS A 493 4.29 -27.83 1.75
N ALA A 494 4.08 -26.96 2.74
CA ALA A 494 3.15 -27.22 3.85
C ALA A 494 1.69 -27.26 3.39
N THR A 495 1.38 -26.58 2.28
CA THR A 495 0.06 -26.61 1.63
C THR A 495 0.17 -27.02 0.17
N ALA A 496 -0.93 -26.96 -0.59
CA ALA A 496 -0.93 -27.29 -2.02
C ALA A 496 0.03 -26.43 -2.86
N LYS A 497 0.44 -25.24 -2.37
CA LYS A 497 1.43 -24.37 -3.02
C LYS A 497 2.47 -23.93 -2.00
N CYS A 498 3.73 -23.89 -2.43
CA CYS A 498 4.80 -23.34 -1.61
C CYS A 498 4.70 -21.82 -1.56
N THR A 499 4.90 -21.27 -0.36
CA THR A 499 5.27 -19.86 -0.16
C THR A 499 6.61 -19.57 -0.85
N THR A 500 6.90 -18.28 -1.06
CA THR A 500 8.20 -17.86 -1.60
C THR A 500 9.35 -18.29 -0.67
N ILE A 501 9.15 -18.16 0.64
CA ILE A 501 10.12 -18.60 1.66
C ILE A 501 10.36 -20.11 1.57
N GLU A 502 9.31 -20.92 1.55
CA GLU A 502 9.44 -22.39 1.47
C GLU A 502 10.24 -22.81 0.24
N TYR A 503 9.94 -22.24 -0.92
CA TYR A 503 10.66 -22.52 -2.15
C TYR A 503 12.13 -22.08 -2.08
N LYS A 504 12.39 -20.82 -1.72
CA LYS A 504 13.74 -20.26 -1.74
C LYS A 504 14.65 -20.89 -0.68
N SER A 505 14.16 -21.09 0.53
CA SER A 505 14.92 -21.74 1.62
C SER A 505 15.30 -23.18 1.26
N GLN A 506 14.34 -24.00 0.80
CA GLN A 506 14.62 -25.39 0.44
C GLN A 506 15.54 -25.51 -0.79
N THR A 507 15.48 -24.55 -1.72
CA THR A 507 16.42 -24.51 -2.85
C THR A 507 17.84 -24.19 -2.40
N ARG A 508 18.03 -23.24 -1.46
CA ARG A 508 19.35 -22.98 -0.87
C ARG A 508 19.89 -24.20 -0.12
N LYS A 509 19.05 -24.90 0.66
CA LYS A 509 19.41 -26.18 1.27
C LYS A 509 19.87 -27.21 0.25
N HIS A 510 19.17 -27.31 -0.88
CA HIS A 510 19.55 -28.20 -1.96
C HIS A 510 20.92 -27.82 -2.55
N ILE A 511 21.18 -26.54 -2.79
CA ILE A 511 22.47 -26.03 -3.31
C ILE A 511 23.65 -26.41 -2.39
N GLU A 512 23.48 -26.34 -1.06
CA GLU A 512 24.52 -26.79 -0.11
C GLU A 512 24.67 -28.32 -0.01
N SER A 513 23.64 -29.06 -0.41
CA SER A 513 23.67 -30.52 -0.40
C SER A 513 24.59 -31.08 -1.48
N ALA A 514 25.13 -32.28 -1.26
CA ALA A 514 25.94 -32.99 -2.26
C ALA A 514 25.21 -33.18 -3.62
N GLN A 515 23.88 -33.27 -3.59
CA GLN A 515 23.06 -33.42 -4.80
C GLN A 515 22.89 -32.12 -5.59
N GLY A 516 22.90 -30.96 -4.92
CA GLY A 516 22.79 -29.65 -5.56
C GLY A 516 24.14 -28.96 -5.84
N GLY A 517 25.24 -29.65 -5.57
CA GLY A 517 26.60 -29.20 -5.92
C GLY A 517 27.56 -29.07 -4.74
N GLY A 518 27.09 -29.22 -3.50
CA GLY A 518 27.92 -29.16 -2.30
C GLY A 518 28.57 -27.80 -2.13
N TYR A 519 27.84 -26.73 -2.42
CA TYR A 519 28.35 -25.37 -2.32
C TYR A 519 28.36 -24.88 -0.86
N ASP A 520 29.26 -23.96 -0.57
CA ASP A 520 29.28 -23.15 0.65
C ASP A 520 28.71 -21.77 0.31
N ILE A 521 27.47 -21.48 0.68
CA ILE A 521 26.81 -20.22 0.31
C ILE A 521 27.34 -19.11 1.23
N VAL A 522 28.38 -18.41 0.77
CA VAL A 522 29.04 -17.36 1.56
C VAL A 522 28.18 -16.09 1.69
N ALA A 523 27.22 -15.89 0.78
CA ALA A 523 26.25 -14.80 0.85
C ALA A 523 24.97 -15.11 0.05
N ASN A 524 23.84 -14.69 0.61
CA ASN A 524 22.54 -14.65 -0.04
C ASN A 524 22.07 -13.18 -0.13
N VAL A 525 21.77 -12.70 -1.34
CA VAL A 525 21.40 -11.31 -1.60
C VAL A 525 20.04 -11.25 -2.28
N GLY A 526 19.16 -10.40 -1.75
CA GLY A 526 17.79 -10.25 -2.23
C GLY A 526 17.19 -8.93 -1.78
N ASP A 527 16.19 -8.46 -2.51
CA ASP A 527 15.46 -7.22 -2.25
C ASP A 527 14.22 -7.46 -1.38
N GLN A 528 13.81 -8.72 -1.17
CA GLN A 528 12.70 -9.10 -0.30
C GLN A 528 13.19 -9.88 0.92
N TYR A 529 12.43 -9.80 2.01
CA TYR A 529 12.70 -10.63 3.19
C TYR A 529 12.53 -12.12 2.89
N SER A 530 11.59 -12.47 2.02
CA SER A 530 11.35 -13.85 1.58
C SER A 530 12.50 -14.47 0.78
N ASP A 531 13.43 -13.67 0.26
CA ASP A 531 14.66 -14.15 -0.36
C ASP A 531 15.66 -14.67 0.67
N LEU A 532 15.62 -14.11 1.88
CA LEU A 532 16.67 -14.19 2.87
C LEU A 532 16.32 -15.13 4.03
N ILE A 533 15.03 -15.20 4.39
CA ILE A 533 14.50 -16.01 5.49
C ILE A 533 14.67 -17.50 5.21
N GLY A 534 14.92 -18.28 6.26
CA GLY A 534 15.00 -19.74 6.21
C GLY A 534 16.41 -20.29 6.04
N GLY A 535 17.46 -19.53 6.36
CA GLY A 535 18.84 -20.02 6.49
C GLY A 535 19.55 -20.42 5.18
N TYR A 536 20.57 -21.30 5.31
CA TYR A 536 21.42 -21.84 4.25
C TYR A 536 22.25 -20.77 3.50
N ALA A 537 22.89 -19.91 4.30
CA ALA A 537 23.94 -18.99 3.87
C ALA A 537 24.70 -18.48 5.10
N ASP A 538 26.00 -18.21 4.96
CA ASP A 538 26.83 -17.59 5.99
C ASP A 538 26.34 -16.18 6.37
N ARG A 539 25.76 -15.47 5.39
CA ARG A 539 25.23 -14.12 5.57
C ARG A 539 24.13 -13.77 4.58
N THR A 540 23.29 -12.85 5.00
CA THR A 540 22.22 -12.27 4.18
C THR A 540 22.48 -10.78 3.93
N VAL A 541 22.12 -10.31 2.75
CA VAL A 541 22.20 -8.90 2.36
C VAL A 541 20.84 -8.48 1.79
N LYS A 542 20.11 -7.66 2.54
CA LYS A 542 18.85 -7.06 2.11
C LYS A 542 19.11 -5.81 1.26
N LEU A 543 18.57 -5.78 0.05
CA LEU A 543 18.51 -4.60 -0.79
C LEU A 543 17.18 -3.85 -0.54
N PRO A 544 17.17 -2.52 -0.66
CA PRO A 544 15.96 -1.73 -0.47
C PRO A 544 14.96 -1.97 -1.61
N ASN A 545 13.70 -2.24 -1.24
CA ASN A 545 12.60 -2.26 -2.19
C ASN A 545 11.25 -1.83 -1.57
N PRO A 546 10.76 -0.62 -1.87
CA PRO A 546 9.44 -0.17 -1.47
C PRO A 546 8.34 -0.38 -2.53
N THR A 547 8.63 -0.92 -3.72
CA THR A 547 7.70 -0.98 -4.87
C THR A 547 6.76 -2.18 -4.86
N TYR A 548 7.13 -3.28 -4.21
CA TYR A 548 6.28 -4.46 -4.00
C TYR A 548 6.70 -5.26 -2.76
N TYR A 549 5.80 -6.08 -2.22
CA TYR A 549 6.07 -6.94 -1.06
C TYR A 549 5.76 -8.41 -1.33
N LEU A 550 6.75 -9.28 -1.14
CA LEU A 550 6.58 -10.74 -1.21
C LEU A 550 6.61 -11.36 0.19
N PRO A 551 5.45 -11.75 0.75
CA PRO A 551 5.34 -12.27 2.11
C PRO A 551 5.98 -13.66 2.33
#